data_AF-A0A401NKF0-F1
#
_entry.id   AF-A0A401NKF0-F1
#
_cell.length_a   1.000
_cell.length_b   1.000
_cell.length_c   1.000
_cell.angle_alpha   90.00
_cell.angle_beta   90.00
_cell.angle_gamma   90.00
#
_symmetry.space_group_name_H-M   'P 1'
#
loop_
_entity.id
_entity.type
_entity.pdbx_description
1 polymer ?
#
loop_
_entity_poly.entity_id
_entity_poly.type
_entity_poly.pdbx_seq_one_letter_code
_entity_poly.pdbx_strand_id
1 'polypeptide(L)'
;SALSCFQCNTDNDETCIRTGCPIEYNVCINVTIIATRELVRRCWLDEHCQSKDVQAEFGEDKDISFVCCNWDLCNSRTNRTIRIDVNLFLLGFLAASAGLHLIWF
;
A
#
# COMPACT_ATOMS: atom_id res chain seq x y z
N SER A 1 2.27 2.90 23.89
CA SER A 1 2.10 2.74 22.44
C SER A 1 1.56 1.35 22.17
N ALA A 2 0.51 1.22 21.35
CA ALA A 2 -0.09 -0.08 21.01
C ALA A 2 0.36 -0.61 19.63
N LEU A 3 1.10 0.19 18.85
CA LEU A 3 1.53 -0.13 17.50
C LEU A 3 2.95 0.38 17.26
N SER A 4 3.81 -0.45 16.67
CA SER A 4 5.16 -0.07 16.24
C SER A 4 5.24 0.00 14.72
N CYS A 5 5.91 1.01 14.17
CA CYS A 5 6.07 1.18 12.71
C CYS A 5 7.52 1.51 12.35
N PHE A 6 7.88 1.28 11.08
CA PHE A 6 9.10 1.84 10.50
C PHE A 6 8.92 3.34 10.21
N GLN A 7 9.93 4.14 10.55
CA GLN A 7 9.99 5.58 10.27
C GLN A 7 11.27 5.94 9.50
N CYS A 8 11.13 6.31 8.22
CA CYS A 8 12.24 6.63 7.32
C CYS A 8 11.77 7.13 5.93
N ASN A 9 12.70 7.62 5.11
CA ASN A 9 12.48 8.02 3.71
C ASN A 9 13.23 7.08 2.74
N THR A 10 13.15 5.78 2.99
CA THR A 10 13.82 4.76 2.18
C THR A 10 13.03 3.47 2.21
N ASP A 11 13.23 2.63 1.20
CA ASP A 11 12.68 1.29 1.13
C ASP A 11 13.50 0.24 1.88
N ASN A 12 14.67 0.61 2.42
CA ASN A 12 15.54 -0.30 3.16
C ASN A 12 15.16 -0.36 4.65
N ASP A 13 14.65 -1.50 5.11
CA ASP A 13 14.25 -1.72 6.51
C ASP A 13 15.42 -1.59 7.51
N GLU A 14 16.66 -1.84 7.07
CA GLU A 14 17.86 -1.80 7.94
C GLU A 14 18.24 -0.38 8.34
N THR A 15 17.94 0.61 7.49
CA THR A 15 18.23 2.02 7.72
C THR A 15 17.04 2.75 8.36
N CYS A 16 15.91 2.06 8.55
CA CYS A 16 14.71 2.64 9.14
C CYS A 16 14.68 2.50 10.66
N ILE A 17 14.18 3.54 11.33
CA ILE A 17 13.97 3.50 12.78
C ILE A 17 12.70 2.69 13.06
N ARG A 18 12.80 1.74 13.98
CA ARG A 18 11.65 1.02 14.55
C ARG A 18 11.26 1.71 15.84
N THR A 19 10.05 2.25 15.89
CA THR A 19 9.60 2.96 17.09
C THR A 19 8.12 2.72 17.33
N GLY A 20 7.74 2.77 18.60
CA GLY A 20 6.34 2.79 19.01
C GLY A 20 5.69 4.09 18.56
N CYS A 21 4.51 3.99 17.98
CA CYS A 21 3.72 5.14 17.58
C CYS A 21 3.18 5.90 18.80
N PRO A 22 3.12 7.24 18.76
CA PRO A 22 2.37 8.01 19.75
C PRO A 22 0.90 7.53 19.85
N ILE A 23 0.23 7.83 20.96
CA ILE A 23 -1.07 7.22 21.30
C ILE A 23 -2.18 7.55 20.30
N GLU A 24 -2.05 8.70 19.63
CA GLU A 24 -2.96 9.17 18.60
C GLU A 24 -2.85 8.33 17.31
N TYR A 25 -1.67 7.81 16.96
CA TYR A 25 -1.47 7.08 15.71
C TYR A 25 -1.75 5.59 15.87
N ASN A 26 -2.66 5.07 15.03
CA ASN A 26 -3.19 3.71 15.11
C ASN A 26 -2.94 2.87 13.84
N VAL A 27 -2.23 3.41 12.84
CA VAL A 27 -1.79 2.66 11.65
C VAL A 27 -0.36 3.02 11.26
N CYS A 28 0.29 2.15 10.48
CA CYS A 28 1.50 2.49 9.74
C CYS A 28 1.14 2.85 8.31
N ILE A 29 1.83 3.84 7.73
CA ILE A 29 1.69 4.22 6.33
C ILE A 29 3.00 3.99 5.55
N ASN A 30 2.82 3.66 4.28
CA ASN A 30 3.82 3.62 3.23
C ASN A 30 3.37 4.56 2.12
N VAL A 31 4.11 5.62 1.83
CA VAL A 31 3.84 6.57 0.74
C VAL A 31 4.97 6.47 -0.28
N THR A 32 4.61 6.27 -1.54
CA THR A 32 5.54 6.21 -2.67
C THR A 32 5.30 7.44 -3.54
N ILE A 33 6.33 8.28 -3.67
CA ILE A 33 6.30 9.41 -4.61
C ILE A 33 6.74 8.89 -5.97
N ILE A 34 5.81 8.84 -6.94
CA ILE A 34 6.01 8.12 -8.20
C ILE A 34 7.15 8.73 -9.02
N ALA A 35 7.24 10.06 -9.07
CA ALA A 35 8.25 10.78 -9.86
C ALA A 35 9.69 10.49 -9.39
N THR A 36 9.92 10.41 -8.07
CA THR A 36 11.26 10.23 -7.50
C THR A 36 11.54 8.79 -7.06
N ARG A 37 10.51 7.92 -7.05
CA ARG A 37 10.51 6.62 -6.39
C ARG A 37 10.93 6.68 -4.92
N GLU A 38 10.79 7.85 -4.30
CA GLU A 38 11.03 8.01 -2.87
C GLU A 38 9.95 7.27 -2.09
N LEU A 39 10.37 6.58 -1.03
CA LEU A 39 9.45 5.89 -0.15
C LEU A 39 9.49 6.47 1.25
N VAL A 40 8.35 6.96 1.71
CA VAL A 40 8.18 7.49 3.07
C VAL A 40 7.38 6.50 3.90
N ARG A 41 7.89 6.21 5.09
CA ARG A 41 7.27 5.29 6.07
C ARG A 41 7.07 6.01 7.37
N ARG A 42 5.87 5.96 7.97
CA ARG A 42 5.53 6.68 9.21
C ARG A 42 4.47 5.95 10.03
N CYS A 43 4.33 6.37 11.29
CA CYS A 43 3.09 6.22 12.05
C CYS A 43 2.04 7.18 11.47
N TRP A 44 0.78 6.75 11.40
CA TRP A 44 -0.29 7.51 10.76
C TRP A 44 -1.63 7.26 11.45
N LEU A 45 -2.61 8.08 11.07
CA LEU A 45 -3.98 8.05 11.58
C LEU A 45 -4.86 7.33 10.57
N ASP A 46 -5.63 6.33 11.03
CA ASP A 46 -6.52 5.54 10.18
C ASP A 46 -7.55 6.43 9.46
N GLU A 47 -8.10 7.42 10.17
CA GLU A 47 -9.05 8.40 9.62
C GLU A 47 -8.45 9.26 8.49
N HIS A 48 -7.13 9.40 8.45
CA HIS A 48 -6.37 10.09 7.40
C HIS A 48 -5.78 9.14 6.36
N CYS A 49 -6.17 7.86 6.36
CA CYS A 49 -5.78 6.91 5.31
C CYS A 49 -6.63 7.06 4.05
N GLN A 50 -6.74 8.29 3.55
CA GLN A 50 -7.49 8.63 2.34
C GLN A 50 -6.68 9.57 1.47
N SER A 51 -6.88 9.48 0.15
CA SER A 51 -6.01 10.14 -0.84
C SER A 51 -5.84 11.64 -0.60
N LYS A 52 -6.92 12.34 -0.20
CA LYS A 52 -6.90 13.78 0.03
C LYS A 52 -5.94 14.17 1.16
N ASP A 53 -6.00 13.47 2.29
CA ASP A 53 -5.20 13.83 3.47
C ASP A 53 -3.72 13.45 3.26
N VAL A 54 -3.47 12.32 2.61
CA VAL A 54 -2.11 11.91 2.26
C VAL A 54 -1.50 12.86 1.23
N GLN A 55 -2.27 13.33 0.24
CA GLN A 55 -1.79 14.35 -0.71
C GLN A 55 -1.49 15.68 -0.01
N ALA A 56 -2.37 16.13 0.89
CA ALA A 56 -2.16 17.36 1.65
C ALA A 56 -0.87 17.33 2.48
N GLU A 57 -0.51 16.19 3.07
CA GLU A 57 0.72 16.05 3.86
C GLU A 57 1.98 15.88 3.00
N PHE A 58 1.94 14.98 2.00
CA PHE A 58 3.15 14.54 1.29
C PHE A 58 3.41 15.30 -0.02
N GLY A 59 2.46 16.14 -0.45
CA GLY A 59 2.57 17.11 -1.53
C GLY A 59 1.37 17.08 -2.46
N GLU A 60 0.54 18.14 -2.43
CA GLU A 60 -0.68 18.25 -3.25
C GLU A 60 -0.42 18.11 -4.76
N ASP A 61 0.77 18.52 -5.22
CA ASP A 61 1.15 18.50 -6.64
C ASP A 61 1.90 17.24 -7.07
N LYS A 62 2.06 16.25 -6.18
CA LYS A 62 2.82 15.04 -6.47
C LYS A 62 1.90 13.86 -6.77
N ASP A 63 2.26 13.11 -7.80
CA ASP A 63 1.66 11.80 -8.03
C ASP A 63 2.20 10.80 -6.99
N ILE A 64 1.31 10.34 -6.11
CA ILE A 64 1.64 9.50 -4.96
C ILE A 64 0.76 8.26 -4.90
N SER A 65 1.35 7.15 -4.45
CA SER A 65 0.62 5.93 -4.09
C SER A 65 0.87 5.63 -2.62
N PHE A 66 -0.14 5.19 -1.88
CA PHE A 66 0.02 4.89 -0.46
C PHE A 66 -0.72 3.63 -0.02
N VAL A 67 -0.25 3.04 1.07
CA VAL A 67 -0.85 1.87 1.73
C VAL A 67 -0.78 2.06 3.24
N CYS A 68 -1.90 1.89 3.94
CA CYS A 68 -1.92 1.81 5.40
C CYS A 68 -2.19 0.37 5.88
N CYS A 69 -1.77 0.10 7.11
CA CYS A 69 -1.93 -1.18 7.79
C CYS A 69 -1.86 -0.99 9.31
N ASN A 70 -2.49 -1.86 10.09
CA ASN A 70 -2.76 -1.65 11.53
C ASN A 70 -2.17 -2.74 12.44
N TRP A 71 -1.05 -3.35 12.04
CA TRP A 71 -0.32 -4.33 12.86
C TRP A 71 1.16 -3.98 12.93
N ASP A 72 1.86 -4.51 13.94
CA ASP A 72 3.24 -4.14 14.20
C ASP A 72 4.16 -4.33 12.99
N LEU A 73 4.91 -3.28 12.67
CA LEU A 73 5.92 -3.20 11.63
C LEU A 73 5.39 -3.58 10.24
N CYS A 74 4.07 -3.46 10.03
CA CYS A 74 3.41 -3.85 8.79
C CYS A 74 3.92 -3.09 7.55
N ASN A 75 4.46 -1.88 7.76
CA ASN A 75 5.05 -1.06 6.70
C ASN A 75 6.49 -1.48 6.30
N SER A 76 6.97 -2.65 6.74
CA SER A 76 8.18 -3.31 6.21
C SER A 76 8.15 -3.49 4.69
N ARG A 77 9.34 -3.45 4.06
CA ARG A 77 9.50 -3.86 2.65
C ARG A 77 9.04 -5.29 2.41
N THR A 78 9.41 -6.20 3.31
CA THR A 78 9.22 -7.65 3.15
C THR A 78 7.75 -8.03 3.05
N ASN A 79 6.88 -7.27 3.73
CA ASN A 79 5.43 -7.49 3.73
C ASN A 79 4.73 -7.06 2.43
N ARG A 80 5.38 -6.28 1.56
CA ARG A 80 4.81 -5.88 0.26
C ARG A 80 4.66 -7.05 -0.70
N THR A 81 5.54 -8.04 -0.60
CA THR A 81 5.54 -9.23 -1.47
C THR A 81 4.32 -10.13 -1.25
N ILE A 82 3.61 -9.98 -0.13
CA ILE A 82 2.48 -10.85 0.25
C ILE A 82 1.13 -10.27 -0.21
N ARG A 83 1.06 -8.97 -0.53
CA ARG A 83 -0.15 -8.32 -1.06
C ARG A 83 -0.03 -8.10 -2.57
N ILE A 84 0.11 -9.20 -3.32
CA ILE A 84 -0.29 -9.20 -4.73
C ILE A 84 -1.82 -9.04 -4.72
N ASP A 85 -2.29 -7.93 -5.29
CA ASP A 85 -3.65 -7.64 -5.72
C ASP A 85 -4.62 -8.83 -5.65
N VAL A 86 -5.40 -8.88 -4.56
CA VAL A 86 -6.59 -9.76 -4.47
C VAL A 86 -7.70 -9.27 -5.43
N ASN A 87 -7.46 -8.18 -6.18
CA ASN A 87 -8.33 -7.72 -7.26
C ASN A 87 -8.09 -8.42 -8.61
N LEU A 88 -7.23 -9.44 -8.67
CA LEU A 88 -7.04 -10.25 -9.89
C LEU A 88 -8.05 -11.42 -10.03
N PHE A 89 -9.20 -11.37 -9.35
CA PHE A 89 -10.21 -12.45 -9.41
C PHE A 89 -11.39 -12.20 -10.37
N LEU A 90 -11.46 -11.06 -11.05
CA LEU A 90 -12.62 -10.72 -11.90
C LEU A 90 -12.37 -10.73 -13.43
N LEU A 91 -11.16 -11.06 -13.90
CA LEU A 91 -10.85 -11.09 -15.35
C LEU A 91 -10.94 -12.49 -16.00
N GLY A 92 -11.49 -13.48 -15.30
CA GLY A 92 -11.50 -14.88 -15.77
C GLY A 92 -12.78 -15.40 -16.44
N PHE A 93 -13.83 -14.59 -16.62
CA PHE A 93 -15.15 -15.09 -17.09
C PHE A 93 -15.62 -14.54 -18.45
N LEU A 94 -14.69 -14.19 -19.34
CA LEU A 94 -14.99 -13.93 -20.75
C LEU A 94 -14.00 -14.65 -21.66
N ALA A 95 -14.21 -15.94 -21.93
CA ALA A 95 -13.83 -16.63 -23.18
C ALA A 95 -14.09 -18.14 -23.08
N ALA A 96 -15.36 -18.55 -22.98
CA ALA A 96 -15.74 -19.94 -23.25
C ALA A 96 -16.84 -19.97 -24.32
N SER A 97 -16.43 -20.28 -25.55
CA SER A 97 -17.23 -20.82 -26.65
C SER A 97 -18.14 -19.89 -27.47
N ALA A 98 -17.54 -18.86 -28.09
CA ALA A 98 -17.81 -18.65 -29.51
C ALA A 98 -17.09 -19.77 -30.28
N GLY A 99 -17.74 -20.92 -30.45
CA GLY A 99 -17.06 -22.11 -30.99
C GLY A 99 -17.95 -23.31 -31.30
N LEU A 100 -19.25 -23.12 -31.53
CA LEU A 100 -20.13 -24.17 -32.07
C LEU A 100 -20.81 -23.72 -33.37
N HIS A 101 -20.03 -23.10 -34.25
CA HIS A 101 -20.25 -23.25 -35.69
C HIS A 101 -19.26 -24.33 -36.14
N LEU A 102 -19.75 -25.33 -36.88
CA LEU A 102 -19.09 -26.53 -37.41
C LEU A 102 -19.25 -27.79 -36.53
N ILE A 103 -20.36 -28.51 -36.72
CA ILE A 103 -20.39 -29.94 -37.08
C ILE A 103 -21.74 -30.20 -37.78
N TRP A 104 -21.66 -30.64 -39.04
CA TRP A 104 -22.75 -31.18 -39.85
C TRP A 104 -23.40 -32.38 -39.17
N PHE A 105 -24.74 -32.46 -39.21
CA PHE A 105 -25.53 -33.49 -39.92
C PHE A 105 -26.97 -33.01 -40.10
#